data_AF-A0A8H3RT78-F1
#
_entry.id   AF-A0A8H3RT78-F1
#
_cell.length_a   1.000
_cell.length_b   1.000
_cell.length_c   1.000
_cell.angle_alpha   90.00
_cell.angle_beta   90.00
_cell.angle_gamma   90.00
#
_symmetry.space_group_name_H-M   'P 1'
#
loop_
_entity.id
_entity.type
_entity.pdbx_description
1 polymer ?
#
loop_
_entity_poly.entity_id
_entity_poly.type
_entity_poly.pdbx_seq_one_letter_code
_entity_poly.pdbx_strand_id
1 'polypeptide(L)'
;MSTITTVSRASTSGARLLPPSPDKRDEPDNQTHKALSRTDKQEELSRAIERIKTFLTAPDGDNLKLQLGHGLIYSKKLTQPLDEARARYYYEGDTLVVKGMKPVHESLSEFASYVYGQLVKEVFTPEECEYVGMNTAPVQLYGKIEGYGKKRQSFSKIPDEAYVVTDPRTSMRFRTVAFEAAFSETYDDLIRDMRQWLLHSDGQVQLVVLANIKEDKKALAMQQKSDAFRDRAARLLEEFGNSLGRINHADILERLTEACAQQESQTTEIYERRPHVGGIRDRISRHVQPSDWVGPITAELEFWQMAGSEPQRRGQRVRVFPGPVIGDLPPLYIGDVIHPDCRGSFSNFDASRKLIPDPEKFVRALTGGISELAHSRMLYFARPKDSDEEDEDYKE
;
A
#
# COMPACT_ATOMS: atom_id res chain seq x y z
N MET A 1 -46.05 -48.34 10.55
CA MET A 1 -44.78 -49.02 10.90
C MET A 1 -43.79 -47.93 11.25
N SER A 2 -43.62 -47.71 12.55
CA SER A 2 -42.85 -46.61 13.13
C SER A 2 -41.57 -47.18 13.71
N THR A 3 -40.42 -46.59 13.40
CA THR A 3 -39.15 -46.93 14.05
C THR A 3 -38.61 -45.71 14.76
N ILE A 4 -38.82 -45.69 16.06
CA ILE A 4 -38.24 -44.80 17.05
C ILE A 4 -36.80 -45.29 17.30
N THR A 5 -35.81 -44.40 17.20
CA THR A 5 -34.46 -44.70 17.71
C THR A 5 -34.11 -43.70 18.80
N THR A 6 -33.88 -44.27 19.99
CA THR A 6 -33.74 -43.60 21.27
C THR A 6 -32.30 -43.17 21.53
N VAL A 7 -32.19 -42.09 22.30
CA VAL A 7 -31.00 -41.44 22.87
C VAL A 7 -30.11 -42.41 23.67
N SER A 8 -28.79 -42.22 23.61
CA SER A 8 -27.89 -42.64 24.70
C SER A 8 -26.97 -41.49 25.09
N ARG A 9 -27.07 -41.11 26.36
CA ARG A 9 -26.37 -40.03 27.05
C ARG A 9 -25.37 -40.71 27.98
N ALA A 10 -24.07 -40.53 27.75
CA ALA A 10 -23.03 -40.98 28.66
C ALA A 10 -22.33 -39.77 29.27
N SER A 11 -22.45 -39.68 30.59
CA SER A 11 -21.81 -38.72 31.47
C SER A 11 -20.72 -39.49 32.22
N THR A 12 -19.49 -38.99 32.25
CA THR A 12 -18.47 -39.41 33.22
C THR A 12 -17.62 -38.21 33.61
N SER A 13 -17.80 -37.80 34.86
CA SER A 13 -16.89 -36.96 35.61
C SER A 13 -15.58 -37.70 35.86
N GLY A 14 -14.44 -37.07 35.58
CA GLY A 14 -13.13 -37.54 35.97
C GLY A 14 -12.35 -36.41 36.63
N ALA A 15 -12.18 -36.49 37.95
CA ALA A 15 -11.40 -35.56 38.75
C ALA A 15 -9.90 -35.80 38.58
N ARG A 16 -9.15 -34.69 38.50
CA ARG A 16 -7.74 -34.43 38.85
C ARG A 16 -6.73 -35.59 38.90
N LEU A 17 -5.66 -35.43 38.12
CA LEU A 17 -4.29 -35.62 38.61
C LEU A 17 -3.43 -34.43 38.17
N LEU A 18 -2.92 -33.69 39.17
CA LEU A 18 -1.89 -32.66 39.00
C LEU A 18 -0.55 -33.36 38.79
N PRO A 19 0.26 -32.96 37.80
CA PRO A 19 1.65 -33.39 37.72
C PRO A 19 2.50 -32.72 38.82
N PRO A 20 3.57 -33.38 39.28
CA PRO A 20 4.45 -32.87 40.34
C PRO A 20 5.22 -31.63 39.87
N SER A 21 5.41 -30.70 40.81
CA SER A 21 6.22 -29.50 40.65
C SER A 21 7.65 -29.83 40.17
N PRO A 22 8.15 -29.17 39.12
CA PRO A 22 9.58 -29.11 38.86
C PRO A 22 10.23 -28.13 39.84
N ASP A 23 11.37 -28.57 40.35
CA ASP A 23 12.24 -27.85 41.25
C ASP A 23 12.63 -26.45 40.76
N LYS A 24 12.86 -25.59 41.76
CA LYS A 24 13.53 -24.30 41.68
C LYS A 24 14.79 -24.39 40.80
N ARG A 25 14.86 -23.54 39.77
CA ARG A 25 16.03 -22.71 39.43
C ARG A 25 15.70 -21.77 38.27
N ASP A 26 16.33 -20.62 38.35
CA ASP A 26 16.40 -19.50 37.41
C ASP A 26 15.19 -18.55 37.46
N GLU A 27 15.29 -17.61 38.42
CA GLU A 27 14.65 -16.30 38.31
C GLU A 27 14.88 -15.74 36.90
N PRO A 28 13.83 -15.30 36.19
CA PRO A 28 14.05 -14.48 35.01
C PRO A 28 14.67 -13.18 35.51
N ASP A 29 15.88 -12.92 35.03
CA ASP A 29 16.60 -11.67 35.17
C ASP A 29 15.61 -10.55 34.91
N ASN A 30 15.20 -9.90 36.00
CA ASN A 30 14.26 -8.81 36.00
C ASN A 30 15.04 -7.64 35.41
N GLN A 31 15.18 -7.62 34.08
CA GLN A 31 15.62 -6.46 33.33
C GLN A 31 14.54 -5.41 33.54
N THR A 32 14.67 -4.73 34.67
CA THR A 32 14.10 -3.43 34.93
C THR A 32 14.37 -2.63 33.67
N HIS A 33 13.31 -2.30 32.92
CA HIS A 33 13.38 -1.28 31.87
C HIS A 33 13.91 -0.02 32.52
N LYS A 34 15.24 0.15 32.49
CA LYS A 34 15.94 1.27 33.08
C LYS A 34 15.35 2.49 32.41
N ALA A 35 14.65 3.33 33.18
CA ALA A 35 14.02 4.51 32.65
C ALA A 35 15.09 5.30 31.90
N LEU A 36 14.97 5.37 30.57
CA LEU A 36 15.91 6.08 29.70
C LEU A 36 16.06 7.49 30.25
N SER A 37 17.31 7.96 30.35
CA SER A 37 17.58 9.32 30.78
C SER A 37 16.89 10.28 29.81
N ARG A 38 16.61 11.50 30.26
CA ARG A 38 15.98 12.52 29.41
C ARG A 38 16.79 12.78 28.13
N THR A 39 18.12 12.67 28.21
CA THR A 39 19.05 12.80 27.09
C THR A 39 18.90 11.65 26.10
N ASP A 40 18.85 10.40 26.60
CA ASP A 40 18.73 9.21 25.74
C ASP A 40 17.41 9.21 24.96
N LYS A 41 16.30 9.62 25.59
CA LYS A 41 14.99 9.75 24.92
C LYS A 41 15.01 10.78 23.80
N GLN A 42 15.70 11.90 24.02
CA GLN A 42 15.80 12.96 23.02
C GLN A 42 16.66 12.51 21.83
N GLU A 43 17.76 11.80 22.08
CA GLU A 43 18.62 11.27 21.03
C GLU A 43 17.91 10.16 20.23
N GLU A 44 17.19 9.26 20.89
CA GLU A 44 16.36 8.24 20.23
C GLU A 44 15.27 8.88 19.35
N LEU A 45 14.58 9.91 19.85
CA LEU A 45 13.59 10.66 19.08
C LEU A 45 14.21 11.32 17.85
N SER A 46 15.35 12.00 17.99
CA SER A 46 16.04 12.64 16.86
C SER A 46 16.46 11.60 15.81
N ARG A 47 17.05 10.48 16.22
CA ARG A 47 17.40 9.39 15.30
C ARG A 47 16.19 8.81 14.58
N ALA A 48 15.06 8.66 15.27
CA ALA A 48 13.84 8.14 14.68
C ALA A 48 13.26 9.13 13.64
N ILE A 49 13.24 10.43 13.94
CA ILE A 49 12.80 11.49 13.01
C ILE A 49 13.68 11.52 11.76
N GLU A 50 15.00 11.45 11.92
CA GLU A 50 15.92 11.43 10.77
C GLU A 50 15.67 10.23 9.86
N ARG A 51 15.51 9.02 10.45
CA ARG A 51 15.16 7.83 9.68
C ARG A 51 13.81 7.97 8.95
N ILE A 52 12.83 8.66 9.54
CA ILE A 52 11.55 8.96 8.89
C ILE A 52 11.76 9.87 7.69
N LYS A 53 12.47 10.99 7.86
CA LYS A 53 12.74 11.93 6.76
C LYS A 53 13.50 11.26 5.62
N THR A 54 14.54 10.48 5.92
CA THR A 54 15.27 9.69 4.92
C THR A 54 14.32 8.74 4.17
N PHE A 55 13.42 8.07 4.89
CA PHE A 55 12.46 7.16 4.28
C PHE A 55 11.45 7.88 3.37
N LEU A 56 10.89 9.01 3.82
CA LEU A 56 9.90 9.79 3.06
C LEU A 56 10.49 10.38 1.77
N THR A 57 11.81 10.49 1.69
CA THR A 57 12.53 11.07 0.55
C THR A 57 13.18 10.02 -0.34
N ALA A 58 13.20 8.75 0.08
CA ALA A 58 13.71 7.65 -0.72
C ALA A 58 12.70 7.25 -1.82
N PRO A 59 13.16 7.04 -3.07
CA PRO A 59 12.28 6.74 -4.21
C PRO A 59 11.76 5.30 -4.19
N ASP A 60 12.45 4.41 -3.47
CA ASP A 60 12.17 2.98 -3.43
C ASP A 60 12.50 2.43 -2.04
N GLY A 61 11.46 2.22 -1.23
CA GLY A 61 11.57 1.54 0.06
C GLY A 61 10.34 0.69 0.34
N ASP A 62 10.55 -0.50 0.90
CA ASP A 62 9.50 -1.22 1.64
C ASP A 62 9.17 -0.44 2.91
N ASN A 63 8.11 -0.83 3.62
CA ASN A 63 7.71 -0.14 4.86
C ASN A 63 8.88 0.09 5.84
N LEU A 64 9.04 1.32 6.32
CA LEU A 64 9.97 1.62 7.41
C LEU A 64 9.41 1.05 8.71
N LYS A 65 10.21 0.26 9.42
CA LYS A 65 9.89 -0.23 10.77
C LYS A 65 10.88 0.33 11.77
N LEU A 66 10.38 1.10 12.74
CA LEU A 66 11.15 1.69 13.83
C LEU A 66 10.70 1.09 15.14
N GLN A 67 11.58 0.34 15.80
CA GLN A 67 11.38 -0.04 17.20
C GLN A 67 11.61 1.20 18.07
N LEU A 68 10.64 1.55 18.91
CA LEU A 68 10.66 2.73 19.75
C LEU A 68 10.57 2.33 21.22
N GLY A 69 11.17 3.12 22.10
CA GLY A 69 10.88 3.05 23.53
C GLY A 69 9.43 3.50 23.82
N HIS A 70 8.77 2.89 24.81
CA HIS A 70 7.37 3.19 25.21
C HIS A 70 7.04 4.69 25.33
N GLY A 71 8.00 5.51 25.74
CA GLY A 71 7.80 6.96 25.89
C GLY A 71 7.66 7.74 24.58
N LEU A 72 8.06 7.16 23.44
CA LEU A 72 8.07 7.83 22.14
C LEU A 72 6.84 7.54 21.27
N ILE A 73 6.10 6.46 21.55
CA ILE A 73 4.91 6.04 20.78
C ILE A 73 3.83 7.13 20.74
N TYR A 74 3.77 7.96 21.79
CA TYR A 74 2.80 9.05 21.91
C TYR A 74 3.40 10.41 21.54
N SER A 75 4.62 10.45 21.00
CA SER A 75 5.29 11.70 20.63
C SER A 75 4.71 12.28 19.35
N LYS A 76 4.03 13.43 19.46
CA LYS A 76 3.58 14.20 18.28
C LYS A 76 4.74 14.65 17.40
N LYS A 77 5.91 14.92 17.98
CA LYS A 77 7.12 15.31 17.22
C LYS A 77 7.59 14.20 16.27
N LEU A 78 7.38 12.94 16.65
CA LEU A 78 7.75 11.80 15.81
C LEU A 78 6.82 11.67 14.60
N THR A 79 5.54 11.98 14.78
CA THR A 79 4.49 11.81 13.77
C THR A 79 4.27 13.03 12.89
N GLN A 80 4.66 14.22 13.35
CA GLN A 80 4.59 15.48 12.59
C GLN A 80 5.15 15.39 11.15
N PRO A 81 6.39 14.91 10.90
CA PRO A 81 6.89 14.82 9.52
C PRO A 81 6.09 13.83 8.66
N LEU A 82 5.50 12.79 9.28
CA LEU A 82 4.62 11.85 8.58
C LEU A 82 3.31 12.52 8.18
N ASP A 83 2.72 13.29 9.09
CA ASP A 83 1.47 14.03 8.85
C ASP A 83 1.65 15.10 7.76
N GLU A 84 2.75 15.86 7.81
CA GLU A 84 3.10 16.88 6.82
C GLU A 84 3.31 16.26 5.43
N ALA A 85 3.97 15.09 5.36
CA ALA A 85 4.14 14.32 4.14
C ALA A 85 2.89 13.53 3.72
N ARG A 86 1.83 13.54 4.55
CA ARG A 86 0.62 12.70 4.41
C ARG A 86 0.95 11.20 4.28
N ALA A 87 2.02 10.76 4.92
CA ALA A 87 2.45 9.38 4.92
C ALA A 87 1.50 8.52 5.75
N ARG A 88 1.21 7.31 5.27
CA ARG A 88 0.40 6.34 6.02
C ARG A 88 1.28 5.62 7.04
N TYR A 89 0.89 5.61 8.30
CA TYR A 89 1.63 4.91 9.35
C TYR A 89 0.71 4.30 10.41
N TYR A 90 1.23 3.33 11.15
CA TYR A 90 0.55 2.73 12.30
C TYR A 90 1.54 2.17 13.31
N TYR A 91 1.03 1.87 14.51
CA TYR A 91 1.80 1.22 15.56
C TYR A 91 1.45 -0.26 15.66
N GLU A 92 2.48 -1.11 15.65
CA GLU A 92 2.41 -2.53 15.97
C GLU A 92 3.15 -2.76 17.29
N GLY A 93 2.42 -2.63 18.41
CA GLY A 93 3.02 -2.55 19.75
C GLY A 93 3.95 -1.34 19.84
N ASP A 94 5.23 -1.60 20.12
CA ASP A 94 6.27 -0.57 20.23
C ASP A 94 6.98 -0.27 18.90
N THR A 95 6.48 -0.81 17.79
CA THR A 95 7.04 -0.55 16.46
C THR A 95 6.17 0.45 15.70
N LEU A 96 6.75 1.58 15.30
CA LEU A 96 6.15 2.46 14.29
C LEU A 96 6.43 1.90 12.90
N VAL A 97 5.38 1.67 12.13
CA VAL A 97 5.45 1.22 10.74
C VAL A 97 4.97 2.34 9.83
N VAL A 98 5.84 2.86 8.97
CA VAL A 98 5.51 3.82 7.92
C VAL A 98 5.39 3.09 6.60
N LYS A 99 4.24 3.20 5.92
CA LYS A 99 3.99 2.51 4.64
C LYS A 99 4.71 3.22 3.49
N GLY A 100 5.44 2.45 2.68
CA GLY A 100 6.04 2.92 1.43
C GLY A 100 5.02 2.90 0.29
N MET A 101 4.02 3.79 0.34
CA MET A 101 2.98 3.85 -0.69
C MET A 101 3.59 4.42 -1.99
N LYS A 102 3.60 3.60 -3.05
CA LYS A 102 4.04 4.04 -4.38
C LYS A 102 2.81 4.44 -5.20
N PRO A 103 2.91 5.41 -6.13
CA PRO A 103 1.77 5.81 -6.96
C PRO A 103 1.12 4.63 -7.73
N VAL A 104 1.95 3.67 -8.17
CA VAL A 104 1.47 2.40 -8.77
C VAL A 104 0.59 1.59 -7.81
N HIS A 105 0.95 1.53 -6.53
CA HIS A 105 0.18 0.83 -5.51
C HIS A 105 -1.11 1.59 -5.15
N GLU A 106 -1.09 2.92 -5.17
CA GLU A 106 -2.27 3.77 -4.91
C GLU A 106 -3.33 3.70 -6.02
N SER A 107 -2.97 3.21 -7.21
CA SER A 107 -3.94 3.00 -8.31
C SER A 107 -5.14 2.13 -7.92
N LEU A 108 -4.98 1.19 -6.99
CA LEU A 108 -6.09 0.38 -6.48
C LEU A 108 -7.04 1.21 -5.58
N SER A 109 -6.51 2.11 -4.77
CA SER A 109 -7.32 3.01 -3.93
C SER A 109 -8.10 4.02 -4.80
N GLU A 110 -7.49 4.53 -5.87
CA GLU A 110 -8.19 5.39 -6.84
C GLU A 110 -9.31 4.61 -7.55
N PHE A 111 -9.04 3.37 -7.98
CA PHE A 111 -10.06 2.50 -8.55
C PHE A 111 -11.20 2.22 -7.57
N ALA A 112 -10.91 1.89 -6.32
CA ALA A 112 -11.90 1.70 -5.27
C ALA A 112 -12.75 2.96 -5.06
N SER A 113 -12.14 4.14 -5.12
CA SER A 113 -12.84 5.43 -5.03
C SER A 113 -13.78 5.66 -6.21
N TYR A 114 -13.34 5.33 -7.43
CA TYR A 114 -14.19 5.40 -8.62
C TYR A 114 -15.39 4.46 -8.51
N VAL A 115 -15.15 3.21 -8.13
CA VAL A 115 -16.20 2.19 -7.96
C VAL A 115 -17.20 2.64 -6.89
N TYR A 116 -16.72 3.20 -5.77
CA TYR A 116 -17.58 3.77 -4.74
C TYR A 116 -18.45 4.90 -5.28
N GLY A 117 -17.87 5.83 -6.05
CA GLY A 117 -18.61 6.91 -6.69
C GLY A 117 -19.70 6.42 -7.64
N GLN A 118 -19.52 5.28 -8.31
CA GLN A 118 -20.57 4.64 -9.11
C GLN A 118 -21.63 3.97 -8.26
N LEU A 119 -21.25 3.27 -7.19
CA LEU A 119 -22.22 2.68 -6.25
C LEU A 119 -23.18 3.75 -5.71
N VAL A 120 -22.65 4.89 -5.27
CA VAL A 120 -23.44 6.03 -4.77
C VAL A 120 -24.41 6.57 -5.83
N LYS A 121 -23.98 6.62 -7.09
CA LYS A 121 -24.77 7.22 -8.18
C LYS A 121 -25.84 6.27 -8.73
N GLU A 122 -25.53 4.99 -8.80
CA GLU A 122 -26.28 4.04 -9.63
C GLU A 122 -26.96 2.93 -8.83
N VAL A 123 -26.46 2.62 -7.62
CA VAL A 123 -26.84 1.38 -6.93
C VAL A 123 -27.39 1.63 -5.53
N PHE A 124 -26.73 2.45 -4.70
CA PHE A 124 -27.17 2.73 -3.34
C PHE A 124 -28.50 3.49 -3.31
N THR A 125 -29.31 3.23 -2.29
CA THR A 125 -30.43 4.10 -1.97
C THR A 125 -29.92 5.37 -1.26
N PRO A 126 -30.70 6.46 -1.22
CA PRO A 126 -30.33 7.66 -0.45
C PRO A 126 -30.04 7.36 1.03
N GLU A 127 -30.81 6.45 1.64
CA GLU A 127 -30.62 5.99 3.02
C GLU A 127 -29.26 5.30 3.19
N GLU A 128 -28.88 4.40 2.28
CA GLU A 128 -27.60 3.69 2.35
C GLU A 128 -26.40 4.63 2.18
N CYS A 129 -26.52 5.66 1.35
CA CYS A 129 -25.47 6.67 1.13
C CYS A 129 -25.10 7.46 2.39
N GLU A 130 -26.00 7.56 3.38
CA GLU A 130 -25.72 8.25 4.65
C GLU A 130 -24.83 7.43 5.60
N TYR A 131 -24.81 6.10 5.41
CA TYR A 131 -24.20 5.16 6.35
C TYR A 131 -23.06 4.34 5.77
N VAL A 132 -22.93 4.30 4.44
CA VAL A 132 -21.82 3.67 3.75
C VAL A 132 -20.77 4.73 3.38
N GLY A 133 -19.49 4.39 3.52
CA GLY A 133 -18.37 5.27 3.20
C GLY A 133 -17.08 4.50 2.91
N MET A 134 -16.01 5.24 2.68
CA MET A 134 -14.65 4.70 2.52
C MET A 134 -13.81 5.03 3.74
N ASN A 135 -12.95 4.11 4.19
CA ASN A 135 -12.10 4.31 5.36
C ASN A 135 -10.93 3.31 5.41
N THR A 136 -9.73 3.80 5.68
CA THR A 136 -8.50 3.00 5.86
C THR A 136 -8.10 2.81 7.34
N ALA A 137 -9.03 2.93 8.29
CA ALA A 137 -8.71 2.79 9.70
C ALA A 137 -8.33 1.34 10.07
N PRO A 138 -7.46 1.11 11.07
CA PRO A 138 -6.99 -0.23 11.45
C PRO A 138 -8.11 -1.18 11.89
N VAL A 139 -7.89 -2.48 11.66
CA VAL A 139 -8.75 -3.59 12.08
C VAL A 139 -7.95 -4.57 12.91
N GLN A 140 -8.53 -5.00 14.02
CA GLN A 140 -7.98 -6.08 14.82
C GLN A 140 -8.26 -7.41 14.15
N LEU A 141 -7.23 -8.22 13.93
CA LEU A 141 -7.29 -9.51 13.26
C LEU A 141 -6.92 -10.62 14.24
N TYR A 142 -7.85 -11.51 14.51
CA TYR A 142 -7.73 -12.57 15.52
C TYR A 142 -7.39 -13.91 14.90
N GLY A 143 -6.16 -14.38 15.07
CA GLY A 143 -5.73 -15.72 14.67
C GLY A 143 -4.31 -15.77 14.14
N LYS A 144 -3.93 -16.91 13.56
CA LYS A 144 -2.64 -17.11 12.88
C LYS A 144 -2.84 -17.89 11.59
N ILE A 145 -2.18 -17.45 10.52
CA ILE A 145 -2.10 -18.16 9.24
C ILE A 145 -0.72 -18.78 9.12
N GLU A 146 -0.71 -20.10 8.94
CA GLU A 146 0.50 -20.86 8.66
C GLU A 146 0.78 -20.89 7.15
N GLY A 147 2.06 -20.83 6.77
CA GLY A 147 2.51 -21.34 5.46
C GLY A 147 2.41 -20.45 4.22
N TYR A 148 2.27 -19.12 4.33
CA TYR A 148 2.23 -18.23 3.14
C TYR A 148 3.12 -16.99 3.25
N GLY A 149 3.87 -16.70 2.19
CA GLY A 149 4.66 -15.47 2.03
C GLY A 149 5.76 -15.28 3.08
N LYS A 150 6.41 -14.11 3.05
CA LYS A 150 7.45 -13.70 4.01
C LYS A 150 6.94 -12.64 4.99
N LYS A 151 5.81 -11.98 4.70
CA LYS A 151 5.44 -10.69 5.29
C LYS A 151 5.21 -10.59 6.81
N ARG A 152 5.28 -11.59 7.70
CA ARG A 152 4.75 -11.54 9.10
C ARG A 152 3.26 -11.13 9.23
N GLN A 153 2.52 -11.87 10.02
CA GLN A 153 1.13 -11.51 10.34
C GLN A 153 1.10 -10.42 11.40
N SER A 154 0.19 -9.46 11.23
CA SER A 154 -0.08 -8.43 12.22
C SER A 154 -1.41 -8.70 12.93
N PHE A 155 -1.47 -8.35 14.21
CA PHE A 155 -2.71 -8.36 14.99
C PHE A 155 -3.61 -7.16 14.65
N SER A 156 -3.05 -6.11 14.05
CA SER A 156 -3.75 -4.90 13.64
C SER A 156 -3.31 -4.52 12.23
N LYS A 157 -4.23 -4.53 11.27
CA LYS A 157 -3.93 -4.25 9.85
C LYS A 157 -4.73 -3.07 9.34
N ILE A 158 -4.09 -2.26 8.50
CA ILE A 158 -4.73 -1.17 7.74
C ILE A 158 -4.86 -1.62 6.29
N PRO A 159 -6.09 -1.67 5.73
CA PRO A 159 -6.27 -1.94 4.32
C PRO A 159 -5.74 -0.79 3.47
N ASP A 160 -5.45 -1.06 2.20
CA ASP A 160 -5.03 0.02 1.29
C ASP A 160 -6.22 0.88 0.89
N GLU A 161 -7.39 0.28 0.79
CA GLU A 161 -8.68 0.96 0.82
C GLU A 161 -9.74 0.02 1.40
N ALA A 162 -10.80 0.55 2.01
CA ALA A 162 -11.92 -0.28 2.42
C ALA A 162 -13.26 0.46 2.39
N TYR A 163 -14.32 -0.29 2.13
CA TYR A 163 -15.69 0.17 2.32
C TYR A 163 -16.15 -0.14 3.74
N VAL A 164 -16.84 0.82 4.33
CA VAL A 164 -17.36 0.75 5.70
C VAL A 164 -18.84 1.06 5.68
N VAL A 165 -19.61 0.27 6.43
CA VAL A 165 -20.99 0.60 6.79
C VAL A 165 -21.07 0.88 8.28
N THR A 166 -21.79 1.93 8.65
CA THR A 166 -22.17 2.24 10.02
C THR A 166 -23.61 1.80 10.23
N ASP A 167 -23.88 0.89 11.16
CA ASP A 167 -25.25 0.50 11.49
C ASP A 167 -26.01 1.71 12.07
N PRO A 168 -27.11 2.17 11.44
CA PRO A 168 -27.91 3.28 11.93
C PRO A 168 -28.41 3.10 13.37
N ARG A 169 -28.62 1.85 13.81
CA ARG A 169 -29.23 1.55 15.12
C ARG A 169 -28.21 1.51 16.24
N THR A 170 -27.05 0.93 15.99
CA THR A 170 -26.02 0.68 17.02
C THR A 170 -24.82 1.60 16.91
N SER A 171 -24.71 2.36 15.81
CA SER A 171 -23.50 3.11 15.44
C SER A 171 -22.23 2.25 15.29
N MET A 172 -22.37 0.93 15.28
CA MET A 172 -21.26 0.00 15.07
C MET A 172 -20.81 0.09 13.61
N ARG A 173 -19.49 0.03 13.40
CA ARG A 173 -18.86 0.14 12.08
C ARG A 173 -18.30 -1.20 11.64
N PHE A 174 -18.63 -1.60 10.42
CA PHE A 174 -18.14 -2.83 9.79
C PHE A 174 -17.34 -2.47 8.54
N ARG A 175 -16.12 -2.99 8.41
CA ARG A 175 -15.35 -2.93 7.16
C ARG A 175 -15.67 -4.14 6.33
N THR A 176 -16.39 -3.94 5.25
CA THR A 176 -17.07 -5.02 4.53
C THR A 176 -16.36 -5.42 3.25
N VAL A 177 -15.67 -4.48 2.60
CA VAL A 177 -14.83 -4.74 1.42
C VAL A 177 -13.43 -4.20 1.69
N ALA A 178 -12.40 -5.04 1.57
CA ALA A 178 -11.01 -4.63 1.69
C ALA A 178 -10.31 -4.70 0.33
N PHE A 179 -9.49 -3.70 0.03
CA PHE A 179 -8.66 -3.62 -1.16
C PHE A 179 -7.19 -3.70 -0.75
N GLU A 180 -6.43 -4.59 -1.39
CA GLU A 180 -4.99 -4.78 -1.14
C GLU A 180 -4.23 -4.85 -2.46
N ALA A 181 -3.15 -4.09 -2.58
CA ALA A 181 -2.27 -4.12 -3.74
C ALA A 181 -0.90 -4.69 -3.36
N ALA A 182 -0.37 -5.60 -4.18
CA ALA A 182 1.04 -5.99 -4.10
C ALA A 182 1.80 -5.34 -5.25
N PHE A 183 2.85 -4.59 -4.95
CA PHE A 183 3.80 -4.08 -5.95
C PHE A 183 5.25 -4.50 -5.66
N SER A 184 5.74 -4.26 -4.45
CA SER A 184 7.01 -4.83 -3.98
C SER A 184 6.83 -6.20 -3.29
N GLU A 185 5.59 -6.53 -2.92
CA GLU A 185 5.24 -7.75 -2.21
C GLU A 185 5.03 -8.94 -3.15
N THR A 186 5.19 -10.16 -2.63
CA THR A 186 4.95 -11.37 -3.43
C THR A 186 3.46 -11.69 -3.53
N TYR A 187 3.08 -12.50 -4.52
CA TYR A 187 1.69 -12.98 -4.61
C TYR A 187 1.26 -13.77 -3.37
N ASP A 188 2.17 -14.54 -2.76
CA ASP A 188 1.87 -15.29 -1.54
C ASP A 188 1.65 -14.37 -0.33
N ASP A 189 2.33 -13.22 -0.27
CA ASP A 189 2.06 -12.20 0.75
C ASP A 189 0.65 -11.62 0.59
N LEU A 190 0.24 -11.35 -0.66
CA LEU A 190 -1.09 -10.85 -1.00
C LEU A 190 -2.20 -11.87 -0.68
N ILE A 191 -1.96 -13.15 -0.97
CA ILE A 191 -2.89 -14.23 -0.61
C ILE A 191 -2.99 -14.38 0.91
N ARG A 192 -1.89 -14.21 1.63
CA ARG A 192 -1.95 -14.21 3.09
C ARG A 192 -2.74 -13.04 3.63
N ASP A 193 -2.60 -11.85 3.05
CA ASP A 193 -3.40 -10.68 3.45
C ASP A 193 -4.90 -10.94 3.23
N MET A 194 -5.28 -11.51 2.08
CA MET A 194 -6.65 -11.94 1.83
C MET A 194 -7.17 -12.92 2.88
N ARG A 195 -6.38 -13.94 3.22
CA ARG A 195 -6.76 -14.91 4.26
C ARG A 195 -6.91 -14.24 5.61
N GLN A 196 -6.02 -13.31 5.97
CA GLN A 196 -6.10 -12.55 7.22
C GLN A 196 -7.41 -11.78 7.31
N TRP A 197 -7.79 -11.10 6.23
CA TRP A 197 -9.06 -10.39 6.17
C TRP A 197 -10.25 -11.33 6.33
N LEU A 198 -10.37 -12.35 5.49
CA LEU A 198 -11.58 -13.18 5.45
C LEU A 198 -11.72 -14.14 6.65
N LEU A 199 -10.61 -14.62 7.21
CA LEU A 199 -10.64 -15.61 8.31
C LEU A 199 -10.55 -14.98 9.70
N HIS A 200 -9.95 -13.79 9.81
CA HIS A 200 -9.55 -13.24 11.11
C HIS A 200 -10.12 -11.86 11.41
N SER A 201 -10.93 -11.26 10.53
CA SER A 201 -11.64 -10.01 10.82
C SER A 201 -12.93 -10.18 11.64
N ASP A 202 -13.15 -11.34 12.27
CA ASP A 202 -14.38 -11.66 13.00
C ASP A 202 -15.65 -11.45 12.16
N GLY A 203 -15.61 -11.89 10.90
CA GLY A 203 -16.74 -11.78 9.96
C GLY A 203 -16.99 -10.38 9.39
N GLN A 204 -16.26 -9.33 9.81
CA GLN A 204 -16.47 -7.97 9.30
C GLN A 204 -16.29 -7.87 7.77
N VAL A 205 -15.18 -8.41 7.24
CA VAL A 205 -14.85 -8.34 5.81
C VAL A 205 -15.55 -9.46 5.07
N GLN A 206 -16.42 -9.09 4.12
CA GLN A 206 -17.19 -10.00 3.27
C GLN A 206 -16.48 -10.28 1.94
N LEU A 207 -15.71 -9.31 1.44
CA LEU A 207 -15.03 -9.38 0.15
C LEU A 207 -13.63 -8.75 0.24
N VAL A 208 -12.65 -9.40 -0.39
CA VAL A 208 -11.31 -8.86 -0.59
C VAL A 208 -11.02 -8.72 -2.08
N VAL A 209 -10.60 -7.53 -2.51
CA VAL A 209 -10.15 -7.25 -3.88
C VAL A 209 -8.63 -7.11 -3.87
N LEU A 210 -7.97 -7.95 -4.66
CA LEU A 210 -6.52 -8.01 -4.76
C LEU A 210 -6.05 -7.45 -6.09
N ALA A 211 -5.05 -6.55 -6.07
CA ALA A 211 -4.29 -6.16 -7.24
C ALA A 211 -2.86 -6.69 -7.15
N ASN A 212 -2.53 -7.69 -7.95
CA ASN A 212 -1.17 -8.20 -8.08
C ASN A 212 -0.46 -7.45 -9.20
N ILE A 213 0.38 -6.49 -8.84
CA ILE A 213 1.11 -5.63 -9.77
C ILE A 213 2.60 -6.01 -9.71
N LYS A 214 3.21 -6.28 -10.86
CA LYS A 214 4.63 -6.68 -10.94
C LYS A 214 5.39 -5.82 -11.93
N GLU A 215 6.49 -5.26 -11.46
CA GLU A 215 7.49 -4.59 -12.30
C GLU A 215 8.58 -5.57 -12.70
N ASP A 216 8.87 -5.66 -14.01
CA ASP A 216 10.07 -6.32 -14.50
C ASP A 216 11.30 -5.42 -14.34
N LYS A 217 11.88 -5.45 -13.14
CA LYS A 217 13.11 -4.73 -12.81
C LYS A 217 14.33 -5.22 -13.60
N LYS A 218 14.32 -6.46 -14.11
CA LYS A 218 15.42 -6.98 -14.93
C LYS A 218 15.39 -6.33 -16.30
N ALA A 219 14.20 -6.24 -16.91
CA ALA A 219 14.02 -5.50 -18.15
C ALA A 219 14.37 -4.01 -18.01
N LEU A 220 13.98 -3.37 -16.89
CA LEU A 220 14.41 -2.00 -16.59
C LEU A 220 15.94 -1.87 -16.56
N ALA A 221 16.63 -2.75 -15.82
CA ALA A 221 18.08 -2.71 -15.72
C ALA A 221 18.79 -2.95 -17.06
N MET A 222 18.19 -3.71 -17.97
CA MET A 222 18.70 -3.86 -19.35
C MET A 222 18.47 -2.60 -20.18
N GLN A 223 17.27 -2.00 -20.09
CA GLN A 223 16.93 -0.76 -20.77
C GLN A 223 17.85 0.38 -20.35
N GLN A 224 18.15 0.51 -19.05
CA GLN A 224 19.03 1.55 -18.51
C GLN A 224 20.51 1.40 -18.89
N LYS A 225 20.89 0.27 -19.50
CA LYS A 225 22.23 0.08 -20.09
C LYS A 225 22.30 0.48 -21.56
N SER A 226 21.16 0.74 -22.21
CA SER A 226 21.12 1.14 -23.62
C SER A 226 21.66 2.55 -23.82
N ASP A 227 22.28 2.79 -24.98
CA ASP A 227 22.75 4.14 -25.34
C ASP A 227 21.57 5.13 -25.42
N ALA A 228 20.43 4.69 -25.93
CA ALA A 228 19.23 5.52 -26.02
C ALA A 228 18.74 6.02 -24.65
N PHE A 229 18.78 5.18 -23.61
CA PHE A 229 18.51 5.63 -22.24
C PHE A 229 19.54 6.65 -21.78
N ARG A 230 20.83 6.32 -21.94
CA ARG A 230 21.93 7.17 -21.48
C ARG A 230 21.87 8.57 -22.10
N ASP A 231 21.59 8.67 -23.39
CA ASP A 231 21.42 9.95 -24.09
C ASP A 231 20.26 10.78 -23.52
N ARG A 232 19.11 10.15 -23.26
CA ARG A 232 17.95 10.82 -22.64
C ARG A 232 18.24 11.22 -21.20
N ALA A 233 18.86 10.34 -20.41
CA ALA A 233 19.24 10.61 -19.03
C ALA A 233 20.26 11.75 -18.92
N ALA A 234 21.23 11.81 -19.84
CA ALA A 234 22.22 12.87 -19.91
C ALA A 234 21.56 14.24 -20.17
N ARG A 235 20.62 14.32 -21.12
CA ARG A 235 19.84 15.56 -21.36
C ARG A 235 19.03 15.98 -20.13
N LEU A 236 18.40 15.02 -19.44
CA LEU A 236 17.64 15.29 -18.22
C LEU A 236 18.56 15.80 -17.09
N LEU A 237 19.76 15.24 -16.93
CA LEU A 237 20.77 15.70 -15.97
C LEU A 237 21.28 17.10 -16.30
N GLU A 238 21.54 17.38 -17.57
CA GLU A 238 22.00 18.69 -18.02
C GLU A 238 20.95 19.78 -17.79
N GLU A 239 19.67 19.49 -18.08
CA GLU A 239 18.59 20.46 -17.96
C GLU A 239 18.09 20.61 -16.51
N PHE A 240 17.93 19.50 -15.78
CA PHE A 240 17.23 19.48 -14.48
C PHE A 240 18.11 19.03 -13.30
N GLY A 241 19.30 18.50 -13.55
CA GLY A 241 20.14 17.93 -12.50
C GLY A 241 20.79 18.97 -11.61
N ASN A 242 20.83 18.71 -10.29
CA ASN A 242 21.59 19.50 -9.33
C ASN A 242 23.08 19.09 -9.35
N SER A 243 23.92 19.82 -8.62
CA SER A 243 25.36 19.55 -8.58
C SER A 243 25.66 18.10 -8.19
N LEU A 244 24.98 17.58 -7.16
CA LEU A 244 25.18 16.21 -6.68
C LEU A 244 24.77 15.16 -7.72
N GLY A 245 23.61 15.31 -8.38
CA GLY A 245 23.17 14.40 -9.43
C GLY A 245 24.12 14.38 -10.63
N ARG A 246 24.63 15.55 -11.03
CA ARG A 246 25.64 15.66 -12.10
C ARG A 246 26.95 14.99 -11.74
N ILE A 247 27.40 15.12 -10.47
CA ILE A 247 28.62 14.47 -9.97
C ILE A 247 28.42 12.95 -9.91
N ASN A 248 27.30 12.49 -9.34
CA ASN A 248 26.99 11.05 -9.19
C ASN A 248 26.85 10.33 -10.54
N HIS A 249 26.54 11.07 -11.60
CA HIS A 249 26.29 10.54 -12.94
C HIS A 249 27.19 11.22 -14.00
N ALA A 250 28.42 11.57 -13.61
CA ALA A 250 29.38 12.22 -14.51
C ALA A 250 29.70 11.37 -15.75
N ASP A 251 29.74 10.04 -15.61
CA ASP A 251 29.95 9.08 -16.69
C ASP A 251 28.88 9.16 -17.80
N ILE A 252 27.65 9.51 -17.43
CA ILE A 252 26.54 9.72 -18.36
C ILE A 252 26.70 11.05 -19.10
N LEU A 253 27.26 12.08 -18.46
CA LEU A 253 27.47 13.41 -19.03
C LEU A 253 28.72 13.49 -19.94
N GLU A 254 29.77 12.73 -19.65
CA GLU A 254 30.98 12.69 -20.49
C GLU A 254 30.66 12.29 -21.94
N ARG A 255 29.70 11.37 -22.13
CA ARG A 255 29.23 10.94 -23.47
C ARG A 255 28.54 12.03 -24.29
N LEU A 256 27.81 12.95 -23.65
CA LEU A 256 27.22 14.11 -24.35
C LEU A 256 28.33 14.97 -24.96
N THR A 257 29.44 15.12 -24.23
CA THR A 257 30.59 15.94 -24.66
C THR A 257 31.30 15.30 -25.86
N GLU A 258 31.42 13.97 -25.88
CA GLU A 258 32.00 13.22 -27.00
C GLU A 258 31.10 13.18 -28.25
N ALA A 259 29.78 13.05 -28.07
CA ALA A 259 28.81 13.05 -29.17
C ALA A 259 28.65 14.45 -29.80
N CYS A 260 28.63 15.50 -28.99
CA CYS A 260 28.59 16.89 -29.47
C CYS A 260 29.86 17.28 -30.22
N ALA A 261 31.02 16.73 -29.87
CA ALA A 261 32.27 16.93 -30.63
C ALA A 261 32.26 16.26 -32.02
N GLN A 262 31.33 15.35 -32.29
CA GLN A 262 31.18 14.66 -33.59
C GLN A 262 29.98 15.17 -34.43
N GLN A 263 29.09 15.97 -33.84
CA GLN A 263 27.92 16.56 -34.51
C GLN A 263 27.99 18.10 -34.60
N GLU A 264 29.08 18.63 -35.17
CA GLU A 264 29.04 19.94 -35.82
C GLU A 264 28.34 19.82 -37.18
N SER A 265 27.00 19.70 -37.16
CA SER A 265 26.07 20.00 -38.26
C SER A 265 24.84 19.13 -38.12
N GLN A 266 23.89 19.57 -37.31
CA GLN A 266 22.47 19.54 -37.64
C GLN A 266 21.69 20.23 -36.52
N THR A 267 21.25 21.45 -36.82
CA THR A 267 20.07 22.11 -36.24
C THR A 267 19.87 21.91 -34.74
N THR A 268 20.45 22.84 -33.99
CA THR A 268 19.86 23.32 -32.73
C THR A 268 18.44 23.78 -33.06
N GLU A 269 17.46 22.87 -32.98
CA GLU A 269 16.11 23.27 -32.64
C GLU A 269 16.22 23.81 -31.21
N ILE A 270 16.51 25.11 -31.13
CA ILE A 270 16.40 25.89 -29.92
C ILE A 270 14.95 25.69 -29.50
N TYR A 271 14.72 24.79 -28.54
CA TYR A 271 13.47 24.73 -27.80
C TYR A 271 13.20 26.16 -27.36
N GLU A 272 12.28 26.84 -28.05
CA GLU A 272 11.84 28.17 -27.67
C GLU A 272 11.52 28.09 -26.19
N ARG A 273 12.31 28.79 -25.36
CA ARG A 273 12.04 29.03 -23.95
C ARG A 273 10.75 29.84 -23.85
N ARG A 274 9.62 29.21 -24.17
CA ARG A 274 8.32 29.79 -23.87
C ARG A 274 8.23 29.82 -22.34
N PRO A 275 7.80 30.94 -21.74
CA PRO A 275 7.52 30.99 -20.32
C PRO A 275 6.43 29.95 -20.05
N HIS A 276 6.84 28.80 -19.52
CA HIS A 276 5.92 27.72 -19.23
C HIS A 276 5.23 28.04 -17.92
N VAL A 277 3.90 28.15 -17.99
CA VAL A 277 3.03 28.17 -16.83
C VAL A 277 3.04 26.75 -16.24
N GLY A 278 3.87 26.54 -15.22
CA GLY A 278 4.04 25.26 -14.55
C GLY A 278 5.35 25.17 -13.77
N GLY A 279 5.35 24.46 -12.64
CA GLY A 279 6.55 24.27 -11.83
C GLY A 279 7.58 23.39 -12.55
N ILE A 280 8.78 23.25 -11.97
CA ILE A 280 9.82 22.33 -12.50
C ILE A 280 9.30 20.90 -12.71
N ARG A 281 8.34 20.48 -11.87
CA ARG A 281 7.63 19.20 -11.97
C ARG A 281 6.92 19.01 -13.32
N ASP A 282 6.23 20.04 -13.81
CA ASP A 282 5.47 19.96 -15.06
C ASP A 282 6.39 19.92 -16.28
N ARG A 283 7.51 20.65 -16.21
CA ARG A 283 8.54 20.62 -17.26
C ARG A 283 9.18 19.25 -17.37
N ILE A 284 9.56 18.68 -16.23
CA ILE A 284 10.15 17.35 -16.16
C ILE A 284 9.18 16.31 -16.73
N SER A 285 7.92 16.32 -16.31
CA SER A 285 6.93 15.32 -16.71
C SER A 285 6.74 15.21 -18.22
N ARG A 286 7.05 16.27 -18.99
CA ARG A 286 6.99 16.26 -20.46
C ARG A 286 8.19 15.57 -21.13
N HIS A 287 9.32 15.49 -20.43
CA HIS A 287 10.57 14.95 -20.97
C HIS A 287 10.87 13.53 -20.44
N VAL A 288 10.20 13.12 -19.36
CA VAL A 288 10.35 11.78 -18.78
C VAL A 288 9.63 10.75 -19.64
N GLN A 289 10.38 9.81 -20.20
CA GLN A 289 9.83 8.62 -20.84
C GLN A 289 9.65 7.51 -19.77
N PRO A 290 8.42 7.06 -19.45
CA PRO A 290 8.20 6.15 -18.33
C PRO A 290 9.01 4.84 -18.38
N SER A 291 9.19 4.27 -19.58
CA SER A 291 9.93 3.00 -19.78
C SER A 291 11.42 3.07 -19.40
N ASP A 292 11.99 4.26 -19.24
CA ASP A 292 13.37 4.46 -18.81
C ASP A 292 13.54 4.37 -17.29
N TRP A 293 12.45 4.56 -16.54
CA TRP A 293 12.44 4.70 -15.09
C TRP A 293 11.60 3.64 -14.40
N VAL A 294 10.65 3.04 -15.11
CA VAL A 294 9.78 1.97 -14.64
C VAL A 294 9.84 0.83 -15.65
N GLY A 295 10.18 -0.36 -15.16
CA GLY A 295 10.18 -1.57 -15.98
C GLY A 295 8.77 -1.91 -16.48
N PRO A 296 8.64 -2.79 -17.48
CA PRO A 296 7.35 -3.30 -17.91
C PRO A 296 6.52 -3.77 -16.70
N ILE A 297 5.29 -3.26 -16.60
CA ILE A 297 4.35 -3.63 -15.55
C ILE A 297 3.40 -4.70 -16.07
N THR A 298 3.06 -5.66 -15.21
CA THR A 298 1.90 -6.54 -15.36
C THR A 298 0.97 -6.33 -14.17
N ALA A 299 -0.34 -6.35 -14.38
CA ALA A 299 -1.31 -6.24 -13.31
C ALA A 299 -2.50 -7.20 -13.51
N GLU A 300 -2.90 -7.81 -12.41
CA GLU A 300 -4.01 -8.77 -12.35
C GLU A 300 -4.93 -8.44 -11.17
N LEU A 301 -6.25 -8.53 -11.38
CA LEU A 301 -7.26 -8.36 -10.33
C LEU A 301 -7.89 -9.70 -9.94
N GLU A 302 -8.11 -9.91 -8.64
CA GLU A 302 -8.84 -11.04 -8.08
C GLU A 302 -9.83 -10.60 -7.00
N PHE A 303 -10.97 -11.28 -6.91
CA PHE A 303 -12.01 -11.03 -5.93
C PHE A 303 -12.17 -12.29 -5.09
N TRP A 304 -12.14 -12.15 -3.77
CA TRP A 304 -12.13 -13.28 -2.83
C TRP A 304 -13.21 -13.09 -1.78
N GLN A 305 -13.94 -14.16 -1.49
CA GLN A 305 -15.02 -14.18 -0.49
C GLN A 305 -14.92 -15.45 0.34
N MET A 306 -15.67 -15.52 1.43
CA MET A 306 -15.89 -16.77 2.14
C MET A 306 -16.90 -17.65 1.39
N ALA A 307 -16.60 -18.93 1.26
CA ALA A 307 -17.52 -19.98 0.82
C ALA A 307 -17.57 -21.07 1.89
N GLY A 308 -18.55 -20.99 2.79
CA GLY A 308 -18.52 -21.77 4.03
C GLY A 308 -17.41 -21.27 4.95
N SER A 309 -16.47 -22.14 5.30
CA SER A 309 -15.35 -21.83 6.19
C SER A 309 -14.03 -21.53 5.47
N GLU A 310 -14.01 -21.53 4.14
CA GLU A 310 -12.78 -21.33 3.37
C GLU A 310 -12.88 -20.13 2.43
N PRO A 311 -11.78 -19.38 2.25
CA PRO A 311 -11.70 -18.35 1.21
C PRO A 311 -11.73 -18.96 -0.18
N GLN A 312 -12.56 -18.40 -1.05
CA GLN A 312 -12.69 -18.81 -2.44
C GLN A 312 -12.67 -17.58 -3.36
N ARG A 313 -11.98 -17.72 -4.50
CA ARG A 313 -12.00 -16.70 -5.55
C ARG A 313 -13.37 -16.65 -6.22
N ARG A 314 -13.96 -15.46 -6.26
CA ARG A 314 -15.16 -15.14 -7.04
C ARG A 314 -14.75 -14.92 -8.50
N GLY A 315 -15.10 -15.85 -9.36
CA GLY A 315 -14.76 -15.78 -10.79
C GLY A 315 -13.29 -16.11 -11.08
N GLN A 316 -12.82 -15.67 -12.24
CA GLN A 316 -11.45 -15.88 -12.70
C GLN A 316 -10.57 -14.68 -12.35
N ARG A 317 -9.26 -14.91 -12.37
CA ARG A 317 -8.28 -13.82 -12.35
C ARG A 317 -8.39 -13.05 -13.65
N VAL A 318 -8.42 -11.72 -13.57
CA VAL A 318 -8.51 -10.84 -14.74
C VAL A 318 -7.17 -10.15 -14.94
N ARG A 319 -6.56 -10.32 -16.12
CA ARG A 319 -5.37 -9.55 -16.48
C ARG A 319 -5.83 -8.22 -17.05
N VAL A 320 -5.41 -7.14 -16.40
CA VAL A 320 -5.82 -5.77 -16.75
C VAL A 320 -4.69 -4.97 -17.39
N PHE A 321 -3.43 -5.38 -17.20
CA PHE A 321 -2.28 -4.69 -17.79
C PHE A 321 -1.10 -5.65 -18.04
N PRO A 322 -0.28 -5.47 -19.10
CA PRO A 322 -0.42 -4.48 -20.17
C PRO A 322 -1.38 -4.95 -21.27
N GLY A 323 -1.85 -4.02 -22.09
CA GLY A 323 -2.71 -4.31 -23.25
C GLY A 323 -4.21 -4.35 -22.92
N PRO A 324 -5.04 -4.95 -23.78
CA PRO A 324 -6.48 -5.04 -23.53
C PRO A 324 -6.77 -5.91 -22.32
N VAL A 325 -7.84 -5.59 -21.61
CA VAL A 325 -8.32 -6.40 -20.48
C VAL A 325 -8.73 -7.80 -20.97
N ILE A 326 -8.23 -8.84 -20.30
CA ILE A 326 -8.53 -10.24 -20.60
C ILE A 326 -9.35 -10.85 -19.44
N GLY A 327 -10.62 -11.10 -19.72
CA GLY A 327 -11.61 -11.59 -18.77
C GLY A 327 -12.53 -10.49 -18.24
N ASP A 328 -13.54 -10.88 -17.46
CA ASP A 328 -14.53 -9.95 -16.90
C ASP A 328 -14.39 -9.87 -15.38
N LEU A 329 -14.43 -8.66 -14.83
CA LEU A 329 -14.49 -8.48 -13.38
C LEU A 329 -15.84 -9.00 -12.85
N PRO A 330 -15.84 -9.76 -11.75
CA PRO A 330 -17.10 -10.18 -11.15
C PRO A 330 -17.85 -8.97 -10.59
N PRO A 331 -19.19 -9.04 -10.51
CA PRO A 331 -19.98 -7.99 -9.91
C PRO A 331 -19.66 -7.81 -8.42
N LEU A 332 -19.73 -6.56 -7.99
CA LEU A 332 -19.78 -6.15 -6.59
C LEU A 332 -21.25 -6.01 -6.20
N TYR A 333 -21.71 -6.83 -5.25
CA TYR A 333 -23.08 -6.81 -4.76
C TYR A 333 -23.21 -5.86 -3.58
N ILE A 334 -24.40 -5.27 -3.40
CA ILE A 334 -24.72 -4.51 -2.19
C ILE A 334 -24.64 -5.40 -0.95
N GLY A 335 -24.92 -6.69 -1.08
CA GLY A 335 -24.67 -7.68 -0.03
C GLY A 335 -23.21 -7.75 0.44
N ASP A 336 -22.24 -7.42 -0.42
CA ASP A 336 -20.81 -7.37 -0.05
C ASP A 336 -20.48 -6.11 0.73
N VAL A 337 -21.18 -5.01 0.48
CA VAL A 337 -20.89 -3.69 1.05
C VAL A 337 -21.64 -3.44 2.36
N ILE A 338 -22.88 -3.93 2.48
CA ILE A 338 -23.69 -3.81 3.69
C ILE A 338 -23.62 -5.13 4.47
N HIS A 339 -22.99 -5.06 5.65
CA HIS A 339 -22.78 -6.18 6.55
C HIS A 339 -24.12 -6.85 6.91
N PRO A 340 -24.20 -8.19 7.06
CA PRO A 340 -25.44 -8.91 7.36
C PRO A 340 -26.20 -8.33 8.54
N ASP A 341 -25.48 -7.94 9.60
CA ASP A 341 -26.08 -7.38 10.81
C ASP A 341 -26.73 -6.01 10.60
N CYS A 342 -26.31 -5.25 9.58
CA CYS A 342 -26.87 -3.94 9.25
C CYS A 342 -28.10 -4.03 8.32
N ARG A 343 -28.31 -5.16 7.64
CA ARG A 343 -29.33 -5.27 6.57
C ARG A 343 -30.74 -4.98 7.06
N GLY A 344 -31.06 -5.41 8.28
CA GLY A 344 -32.36 -5.16 8.91
C GLY A 344 -32.58 -3.69 9.32
N SER A 345 -31.55 -2.85 9.26
CA SER A 345 -31.64 -1.41 9.54
C SER A 345 -32.09 -0.59 8.33
N PHE A 346 -32.06 -1.15 7.11
CA PHE A 346 -32.46 -0.47 5.88
C PHE A 346 -33.78 -1.05 5.36
N SER A 347 -34.79 -0.21 5.19
CA SER A 347 -36.18 -0.63 4.92
C SER A 347 -36.38 -1.36 3.57
N ASN A 348 -35.61 -0.98 2.56
CA ASN A 348 -35.70 -1.53 1.19
C ASN A 348 -34.40 -2.22 0.76
N PHE A 349 -33.72 -2.86 1.71
CA PHE A 349 -32.47 -3.54 1.41
C PHE A 349 -32.66 -4.70 0.42
N ASP A 350 -31.98 -4.60 -0.72
CA ASP A 350 -31.84 -5.69 -1.69
C ASP A 350 -30.36 -6.01 -1.89
N ALA A 351 -29.95 -7.21 -1.43
CA ALA A 351 -28.58 -7.73 -1.55
C ALA A 351 -28.17 -8.03 -3.00
N SER A 352 -29.14 -8.23 -3.90
CA SER A 352 -28.89 -8.66 -5.28
C SER A 352 -28.51 -7.51 -6.22
N ARG A 353 -28.80 -6.26 -5.82
CA ARG A 353 -28.31 -5.06 -6.49
C ARG A 353 -26.79 -5.13 -6.61
N LYS A 354 -26.28 -4.77 -7.78
CA LYS A 354 -24.87 -4.95 -8.11
C LYS A 354 -24.36 -3.90 -9.07
N LEU A 355 -23.07 -3.65 -8.99
CA LEU A 355 -22.28 -2.90 -9.96
C LEU A 355 -21.28 -3.85 -10.60
N ILE A 356 -21.05 -3.72 -11.92
CA ILE A 356 -19.91 -4.38 -12.58
C ILE A 356 -18.80 -3.33 -12.66
N PRO A 357 -17.70 -3.49 -11.90
CA PRO A 357 -16.61 -2.52 -11.94
C PRO A 357 -15.99 -2.44 -13.34
N ASP A 358 -15.70 -1.23 -13.81
CA ASP A 358 -15.05 -0.98 -15.10
C ASP A 358 -13.51 -1.14 -14.98
N PRO A 359 -12.90 -2.22 -15.51
CA PRO A 359 -11.46 -2.45 -15.38
C PRO A 359 -10.61 -1.35 -16.04
N GLU A 360 -11.13 -0.63 -17.03
CA GLU A 360 -10.41 0.47 -17.71
C GLU A 360 -10.09 1.64 -16.75
N LYS A 361 -10.85 1.77 -15.66
CA LYS A 361 -10.62 2.78 -14.63
C LYS A 361 -9.40 2.45 -13.80
N PHE A 362 -9.22 1.18 -13.48
CA PHE A 362 -7.99 0.71 -12.85
C PHE A 362 -6.79 0.86 -13.81
N VAL A 363 -6.95 0.51 -15.09
CA VAL A 363 -5.88 0.69 -16.10
C VAL A 363 -5.44 2.15 -16.21
N ARG A 364 -6.40 3.09 -16.21
CA ARG A 364 -6.12 4.52 -16.22
C ARG A 364 -5.35 4.97 -14.97
N ALA A 365 -5.84 4.61 -13.79
CA ALA A 365 -5.19 4.92 -12.51
C ALA A 365 -3.76 4.33 -12.45
N LEU A 366 -3.60 3.08 -12.89
CA LEU A 366 -2.31 2.41 -12.94
C LEU A 366 -1.34 3.10 -13.91
N THR A 367 -1.81 3.53 -15.08
CA THR A 367 -0.99 4.26 -16.06
C THR A 367 -0.54 5.63 -15.52
N GLY A 368 -1.43 6.33 -14.81
CA GLY A 368 -1.09 7.55 -14.07
C GLY A 368 -0.02 7.27 -13.02
N GLY A 369 -0.22 6.26 -12.18
CA GLY A 369 0.74 5.84 -11.16
C GLY A 369 2.11 5.41 -11.71
N ILE A 370 2.16 4.76 -12.87
CA ILE A 370 3.42 4.43 -13.56
C ILE A 370 4.16 5.70 -13.97
N SER A 371 3.44 6.68 -14.52
CA SER A 371 4.01 7.96 -14.96
C SER A 371 4.55 8.76 -13.77
N GLU A 372 3.80 8.80 -12.67
CA GLU A 372 4.23 9.46 -11.43
C GLU A 372 5.42 8.77 -10.80
N LEU A 373 5.46 7.44 -10.76
CA LEU A 373 6.61 6.68 -10.26
C LEU A 373 7.86 6.93 -11.11
N ALA A 374 7.71 6.95 -12.43
CA ALA A 374 8.80 7.27 -13.35
C ALA A 374 9.37 8.68 -13.09
N HIS A 375 8.47 9.65 -12.93
CA HIS A 375 8.83 11.02 -12.60
C HIS A 375 9.59 11.13 -11.26
N SER A 376 9.09 10.47 -10.21
CA SER A 376 9.76 10.45 -8.90
C SER A 376 11.15 9.81 -8.95
N ARG A 377 11.30 8.69 -9.67
CA ARG A 377 12.61 8.04 -9.85
C ARG A 377 13.59 8.90 -10.65
N MET A 378 13.12 9.56 -11.71
CA MET A 378 13.96 10.49 -12.46
C MET A 378 14.39 11.66 -11.60
N LEU A 379 13.48 12.24 -10.82
CA LEU A 379 13.81 13.36 -9.93
C LEU A 379 14.88 12.96 -8.92
N TYR A 380 14.78 11.78 -8.34
CA TYR A 380 15.79 11.28 -7.42
C TYR A 380 17.14 11.08 -8.10
N PHE A 381 17.14 10.56 -9.33
CA PHE A 381 18.35 10.40 -10.13
C PHE A 381 19.02 11.74 -10.48
N ALA A 382 18.23 12.72 -10.95
CA ALA A 382 18.77 14.01 -11.39
C ALA A 382 19.08 14.95 -10.21
N ARG A 383 18.29 14.88 -9.14
CA ARG A 383 18.34 15.78 -7.99
C ARG A 383 18.34 15.01 -6.67
N PRO A 384 19.35 14.16 -6.42
CA PRO A 384 19.51 13.53 -5.11
C PRO A 384 19.65 14.63 -4.04
N LYS A 385 19.10 14.36 -2.86
CA LYS A 385 19.32 15.22 -1.69
C LYS A 385 20.75 15.01 -1.17
N ASP A 386 21.43 16.10 -0.83
CA ASP A 386 22.67 16.01 -0.07
C ASP A 386 22.36 15.54 1.35
N SER A 387 23.19 14.68 1.93
CA SER A 387 23.02 14.26 3.32
C SER A 387 23.28 15.39 4.31
N ASP A 388 23.96 16.45 3.85
CA ASP A 388 24.54 17.49 4.70
C ASP A 388 23.81 18.84 4.61
N GLU A 389 22.76 18.97 3.77
CA GLU A 389 22.01 20.23 3.54
C GLU A 389 20.77 20.43 4.46
N GLU A 390 20.56 19.58 5.47
CA GLU A 390 19.47 19.78 6.45
C GLU A 390 19.94 20.51 7.72
N ASP A 391 20.22 21.81 7.64
CA ASP A 391 20.32 22.65 8.86
C ASP A 391 20.00 24.15 8.73
N GLU A 392 19.74 24.70 7.52
CA GLU A 392 19.62 26.17 7.38
C GLU A 392 18.19 26.73 7.16
N ASP A 393 17.22 25.96 6.67
CA ASP A 393 15.93 26.54 6.22
C ASP A 393 14.76 26.54 7.23
N TYR A 394 15.01 26.26 8.51
CA TYR A 394 14.00 26.39 9.58
C TYR A 394 14.47 27.22 10.78
N LYS A 395 14.97 28.43 10.51
CA LYS A 395 15.00 29.50 11.52
C LYS A 395 13.98 30.57 11.14
N GLU A 396 12.79 30.51 11.75
CA GLU A 396 12.00 31.72 12.03
C GLU A 396 12.48 32.35 13.33
#